data_AF-A0A849SX68-F1
#
_entry.id   AF-A0A849SX68-F1
#
_cell.length_a   1.000
_cell.length_b   1.000
_cell.length_c   1.000
_cell.angle_alpha   90.00
_cell.angle_beta   90.00
_cell.angle_gamma   90.00
#
_symmetry.space_group_name_H-M   'P 1'
#
loop_
_entity.id
_entity.type
_entity.pdbx_description
1 polymer ?
#
loop_
_entity_poly.entity_id
_entity_poly.type
_entity_poly.pdbx_seq_one_letter_code
_entity_poly.pdbx_strand_id
1 'polypeptide(L)' 'MSVRFNVILSDDLNREIDLAVAESETSKSEILRKALQLYLAARDGSRRGLKLGLVEPKTEKLQTEIVGL' A
#
# COMPACT_ATOMS: atom_id res chain seq x y z
N MET A 1 8.60 19.63 6.88
CA MET A 1 7.52 20.46 6.28
C MET A 1 6.37 19.50 5.94
N SER A 2 5.18 19.70 6.50
CA SER A 2 4.00 18.87 6.19
C SER A 2 3.05 19.65 5.27
N VAL A 3 2.49 18.97 4.28
CA VAL A 3 1.50 19.53 3.34
C VAL A 3 0.15 18.92 3.64
N ARG A 4 -0.92 19.72 3.64
CA ARG A 4 -2.28 19.21 3.79
C ARG A 4 -2.75 18.63 2.46
N PHE A 5 -3.14 17.36 2.48
CA PHE A 5 -3.71 16.66 1.35
C PHE A 5 -5.12 16.18 1.74
N ASN A 6 -6.13 16.54 0.96
CA ASN A 6 -7.50 16.07 1.14
C ASN A 6 -7.84 15.13 -0.03
N VAL A 7 -8.43 13.97 0.26
CA VAL A 7 -8.78 12.96 -0.72
C VAL A 7 -10.23 12.52 -0.52
N ILE A 8 -10.93 12.22 -1.61
CA ILE A 8 -12.26 11.64 -1.60
C ILE A 8 -12.10 10.14 -1.82
N LEU A 9 -12.68 9.34 -0.94
CA LEU A 9 -12.67 7.87 -1.02
C LEU A 9 -14.11 7.37 -1.13
N SER A 10 -14.30 6.20 -1.73
CA SER A 10 -15.58 5.51 -1.61
C SER A 10 -15.81 5.07 -0.16
N ASP A 11 -17.08 4.92 0.22
CA ASP A 11 -17.45 4.47 1.56
C ASP A 11 -16.86 3.09 1.89
N ASP A 12 -16.88 2.18 0.92
CA ASP A 12 -16.30 0.84 1.05
C ASP A 12 -14.79 0.91 1.34
N LEU A 13 -14.03 1.71 0.59
CA LEU A 13 -12.59 1.85 0.82
C LEU A 13 -12.30 2.53 2.17
N ASN A 14 -13.10 3.52 2.55
CA ASN A 14 -12.94 4.14 3.87
C ASN A 14 -13.19 3.13 4.99
N ARG A 15 -14.17 2.24 4.84
CA ARG A 15 -14.46 1.19 5.82
C ARG A 15 -13.32 0.18 5.95
N GLU A 16 -12.72 -0.26 4.85
CA GLU A 16 -11.55 -1.14 4.88
C GLU A 16 -10.34 -0.47 5.57
N ILE A 17 -10.14 0.82 5.33
CA ILE A 17 -9.10 1.60 6.04
C ILE A 17 -9.41 1.69 7.54
N ASP A 18 -10.67 1.90 7.93
CA ASP A 18 -11.09 1.93 9.33
C ASP A 18 -10.82 0.60 10.05
N LEU A 19 -11.05 -0.53 9.38
CA LEU A 19 -10.71 -1.86 9.91
C LEU A 19 -9.19 -2.00 10.10
N ALA A 20 -8.40 -1.67 9.09
CA ALA A 20 -6.94 -1.73 9.17
C ALA A 20 -6.36 -0.81 10.26
N VAL A 21 -6.98 0.35 10.49
CA VAL A 21 -6.64 1.26 11.60
C VAL A 21 -6.87 0.59 12.95
N ALA A 22 -8.03 -0.07 13.12
CA ALA A 22 -8.39 -0.73 14.37
C ALA A 22 -7.46 -1.92 14.68
N GLU A 23 -7.03 -2.66 13.66
CA GLU A 23 -6.14 -3.82 13.82
C GLU A 23 -4.69 -3.45 14.16
N SER A 24 -4.21 -2.30 13.67
CA SER A 24 -2.78 -1.93 13.72
C SER A 24 -2.45 -0.77 14.66
N GLU A 25 -3.41 -0.33 15.48
CA GLU A 25 -3.30 0.81 16.41
C GLU A 25 -2.66 2.06 15.75
N THR A 26 -3.03 2.32 14.49
CA THR A 26 -2.44 3.39 13.68
C THR A 26 -3.46 4.48 13.32
N SER A 27 -3.10 5.41 12.43
CA SER A 27 -4.02 6.42 11.91
C SER A 27 -4.24 6.27 10.40
N LYS A 28 -5.39 6.76 9.90
CA LYS A 28 -5.68 6.80 8.46
C LYS A 28 -4.57 7.48 7.66
N SER A 29 -4.03 8.57 8.21
CA SER A 29 -2.92 9.32 7.60
C SER A 29 -1.67 8.47 7.43
N GLU A 30 -1.35 7.61 8.40
CA GLU A 30 -0.20 6.72 8.31
C GLU A 30 -0.43 5.55 7.35
N ILE A 31 -1.64 5.00 7.29
CA ILE A 31 -2.01 4.01 6.26
C ILE A 31 -1.86 4.62 4.87
N LEU A 32 -2.43 5.80 4.63
CA LEU A 32 -2.33 6.49 3.34
C LEU A 32 -0.87 6.81 2.99
N ARG A 33 -0.05 7.23 3.96
CA ARG A 33 1.38 7.49 3.74
C ARG A 33 2.10 6.22 3.28
N LYS A 34 1.90 5.10 3.97
CA LYS A 34 2.51 3.80 3.62
C LYS A 34 2.04 3.31 2.24
N ALA A 35 0.75 3.44 1.94
CA ALA A 35 0.19 3.08 0.64
C ALA A 35 0.82 3.89 -0.50
N LEU A 36 0.96 5.21 -0.32
CA LEU A 36 1.63 6.08 -1.30
C LEU A 36 3.12 5.72 -1.47
N GLN A 37 3.82 5.42 -0.37
CA GLN A 37 5.22 4.98 -0.43
C GLN A 37 5.38 3.66 -1.19
N LEU A 38 4.50 2.69 -0.93
CA LEU A 38 4.49 1.41 -1.65
C LEU A 38 4.24 1.62 -3.15
N TYR A 39 3.27 2.47 -3.51
CA TYR A 39 3.00 2.81 -4.91
C TYR A 39 4.23 3.42 -5.61
N LEU A 40 4.90 4.38 -4.96
CA LEU A 40 6.10 5.00 -5.51
C LEU A 40 7.25 4.00 -5.68
N ALA A 41 7.46 3.12 -4.70
CA ALA A 41 8.47 2.07 -4.77
C ALA A 41 8.18 1.07 -5.91
N ALA A 42 6.92 0.65 -6.05
CA ALA A 42 6.49 -0.23 -7.13
C ALA A 42 6.68 0.41 -8.51
N ARG A 43 6.34 1.70 -8.64
CA ARG A 43 6.53 2.45 -9.90
C ARG A 43 8.01 2.56 -10.28
N ASP A 44 8.89 2.81 -9.31
CA ASP A 44 10.34 2.83 -9.56
C ASP A 44 10.88 1.44 -9.95
N GLY A 45 10.45 0.41 -9.23
CA GLY A 45 10.79 -0.99 -9.53
C GLY A 45 10.36 -1.40 -10.95
N SER A 46 9.13 -1.08 -11.33
CA SER A 46 8.59 -1.38 -12.67
C SER A 46 9.40 -0.72 -13.79
N ARG A 47 9.84 0.53 -13.61
CA ARG A 47 10.74 1.21 -14.58
C ARG A 47 12.08 0.52 -14.75
N ARG A 48 12.53 -0.23 -13.75
CA ARG A 48 13.75 -1.04 -13.76
C ARG A 48 13.53 -2.47 -14.26
N GLY A 49 12.31 -2.80 -14.71
CA GLY A 49 11.92 -4.13 -15.14
C GLY A 49 11.63 -5.11 -14.00
N LEU A 50 11.52 -4.61 -12.76
CA LEU A 50 11.20 -5.42 -11.58
C LEU A 50 9.68 -5.58 -11.43
N LYS A 51 9.28 -6.69 -10.81
CA LYS A 51 7.88 -7.03 -10.50
C LYS A 51 7.62 -6.83 -9.01
N LEU A 52 6.42 -6.39 -8.64
CA LEU A 52 5.98 -6.42 -7.25
C LEU A 52 5.22 -7.72 -7.01
N GLY A 53 5.42 -8.33 -5.84
CA GLY A 53 4.59 -9.44 -5.42
C GLY A 53 4.72 -9.75 -3.94
N LEU A 54 3.84 -10.64 -3.48
CA LEU A 54 3.87 -11.12 -2.10
C LEU A 54 4.73 -12.38 -2.04
N VAL A 55 5.64 -12.42 -1.08
CA VAL A 55 6.59 -13.52 -0.90
C VAL A 55 6.21 -14.31 0.35
N GLU A 56 6.17 -15.64 0.24
CA GLU A 56 6.01 -16.48 1.42
C GLU A 56 7.27 -16.41 2.30
N PRO A 57 7.16 -16.01 3.58
CA PRO A 57 8.34 -15.75 4.40
C PRO A 57 9.25 -16.96 4.61
N LYS A 58 8.71 -18.18 4.57
CA LYS A 58 9.47 -19.40 4.87
C LYS A 58 10.18 -19.99 3.66
N THR A 59 9.57 -19.89 2.48
CA THR A 59 10.09 -20.52 1.26
C THR A 59 10.72 -19.51 0.31
N GLU A 60 10.53 -18.22 0.59
CA GLU A 60 10.93 -17.10 -0.26
C GLU A 60 10.33 -17.15 -1.67
N LYS A 61 9.31 -17.98 -1.87
CA LYS A 61 8.60 -18.09 -3.15
C LYS A 61 7.65 -16.92 -3.32
N LEU A 62 7.68 -16.32 -4.51
CA LEU A 62 6.69 -15.37 -4.95
C LEU A 62 5.34 -16.09 -5.07
N GLN A 63 4.40 -15.74 -4.20
CA GLN A 63 3.06 -16.34 -4.15
C GLN A 63 2.15 -15.73 -5.20
N THR A 64 2.27 -14.41 -5.43
CA THR A 64 1.50 -13.70 -6.44
C THR A 64 2.27 -12.49 -6.94
N GLU A 65 2.13 -12.21 -8.23
CA GLU A 65 2.59 -10.97 -8.85
C GLU A 65 1.44 -9.96 -8.83
N ILE A 66 1.72 -8.76 -8.33
CA ILE A 66 0.79 -7.65 -8.36
C ILE A 66 1.03 -6.90 -9.68
N VAL A 67 0.11 -7.07 -10.62
CA VAL A 67 0.16 -6.46 -11.96
C VAL A 67 -0.65 -5.16 -11.96
N GLY A 68 -0.04 -4.07 -12.43
CA GLY A 68 -0.75 -2.81 -12.69
C GLY A 68 -1.00 -1.94 -11.45
N LEU A 69 0.06 -1.67 -10.67
CA LEU A 69 0.02 -0.65 -9.60
C LEU A 69 -0.07 0.76 -10.17
#